data_AF-F7JPD2-F1
#
_entry.id   AF-F7JPD2-F1
#
_cell.length_a   1.000
_cell.length_b   1.000
_cell.length_c   1.000
_cell.angle_alpha   90.00
_cell.angle_beta   90.00
_cell.angle_gamma   90.00
#
_symmetry.space_group_name_H-M   'P 1'
#
loop_
_entity.id
_entity.type
_entity.pdbx_description
1 polymer ?
#
loop_
_entity_poly.entity_id
_entity_poly.type
_entity_poly.pdbx_seq_one_letter_code
_entity_poly.pdbx_strand_id
1 'polypeptide(L)'
;MSVKLEKVVEKFYEGLEEGKFLGRKCKECGAVEFPPVYACNTCGCMDMEWVEISGKAVMKSIVMPAALSSKPEYSQMGPIAYGEVEIEEGASFNAVVKGINKKKEKNCWRNFRFRYTQKSSRETDTKPLCSRWTRNKRKRRFIMDRKELETKIIELVAMSYNKDASELSVDTKIKEELGGASLLMVGLVSEIENELDVLIQLQVAAACATIGELVDKVEEQM
;
A
#
# COMPACT_ATOMS: atom_id res chain seq x y z
N MET A 1 -33.33 -0.97 9.47
CA MET A 1 -32.85 -1.64 8.25
C MET A 1 -31.42 -2.13 8.52
N SER A 2 -31.22 -3.44 8.60
CA SER A 2 -29.89 -4.00 8.86
C SER A 2 -29.10 -4.04 7.56
N VAL A 3 -27.98 -3.32 7.52
CA VAL A 3 -27.05 -3.33 6.38
C VAL A 3 -26.44 -4.72 6.27
N LYS A 4 -26.73 -5.45 5.19
CA LYS A 4 -26.05 -6.72 4.90
C LYS A 4 -24.67 -6.40 4.31
N LEU A 5 -23.64 -6.49 5.15
CA LEU A 5 -22.25 -6.37 4.73
C LEU A 5 -21.81 -7.67 4.03
N GLU A 6 -22.02 -7.73 2.72
CA GLU A 6 -21.49 -8.81 1.88
C GLU A 6 -20.05 -8.51 1.46
N LYS A 7 -19.25 -9.54 1.16
CA LYS A 7 -17.90 -9.36 0.64
C LYS A 7 -17.91 -8.98 -0.85
N VAL A 8 -18.20 -7.71 -1.12
CA VAL A 8 -18.35 -7.17 -2.49
C VAL A 8 -17.08 -7.33 -3.32
N VAL A 9 -15.91 -7.16 -2.69
CA VAL A 9 -14.62 -7.25 -3.36
C VAL A 9 -14.30 -8.68 -3.81
N GLU A 10 -14.59 -9.69 -2.98
CA GLU A 10 -14.33 -11.11 -3.29
C GLU A 10 -15.16 -11.55 -4.52
N LYS A 11 -16.48 -11.30 -4.48
CA LYS A 11 -17.39 -11.59 -5.60
C LYS A 11 -17.00 -10.90 -6.90
N PHE A 12 -16.50 -9.66 -6.82
CA PHE A 12 -16.04 -8.93 -8.00
C PHE A 12 -14.84 -9.63 -8.68
N TYR A 13 -13.86 -10.08 -7.90
CA TYR A 13 -12.70 -10.78 -8.44
C TYR A 13 -13.04 -12.17 -8.96
N GLU A 14 -13.90 -12.93 -8.28
CA GLU A 14 -14.42 -14.21 -8.76
C GLU A 14 -15.12 -14.05 -10.12
N GLY A 15 -15.95 -13.02 -10.27
CA GLY A 15 -16.58 -12.70 -11.56
C GLY A 15 -15.56 -12.40 -12.66
N LEU A 16 -14.51 -11.65 -12.34
CA LEU A 16 -13.43 -11.35 -13.30
C LEU A 16 -12.64 -12.61 -13.71
N GLU A 17 -12.44 -13.57 -12.81
CA GLU A 17 -11.82 -14.86 -13.12
C GLU A 17 -12.70 -15.72 -14.03
N GLU A 18 -14.02 -15.66 -13.87
CA GLU A 18 -15.00 -16.26 -14.78
C GLU A 18 -15.13 -15.50 -16.11
N GLY A 19 -14.47 -14.35 -16.28
CA GLY A 19 -14.57 -13.50 -17.46
C GLY A 19 -15.85 -12.66 -17.53
N LYS A 20 -16.60 -12.56 -16.43
CA LYS A 20 -17.81 -11.75 -16.29
C LYS A 20 -17.49 -10.43 -15.58
N PHE A 21 -18.04 -9.34 -16.09
CA PHE A 21 -17.93 -8.05 -15.42
C PHE A 21 -19.15 -7.84 -14.54
N LEU A 22 -18.97 -7.92 -13.23
CA LEU A 22 -20.05 -7.75 -12.26
C LEU A 22 -20.08 -6.31 -11.75
N GLY A 23 -21.22 -5.65 -11.92
CA GLY A 23 -21.55 -4.35 -11.33
C GLY A 23 -22.69 -4.47 -10.32
N ARG A 24 -23.04 -3.35 -9.68
CA ARG A 24 -24.20 -3.30 -8.77
C ARG A 24 -25.21 -2.27 -9.26
N LYS A 25 -26.47 -2.67 -9.39
CA LYS A 25 -27.57 -1.80 -9.77
C LYS A 25 -28.40 -1.42 -8.55
N CYS A 26 -28.70 -0.15 -8.40
CA CYS A 26 -29.58 0.35 -7.35
C CYS A 26 -31.04 0.01 -7.66
N LYS A 27 -31.76 -0.58 -6.70
CA LYS A 27 -33.18 -0.90 -6.89
C LYS A 27 -34.10 0.33 -6.85
N GLU A 28 -33.67 1.40 -6.18
CA GLU A 28 -34.50 2.61 -6.06
C GLU A 28 -34.36 3.54 -7.26
N CYS A 29 -33.13 3.92 -7.63
CA CYS A 29 -32.90 4.86 -8.74
C CYS A 29 -32.51 4.20 -10.06
N GLY A 30 -32.26 2.88 -10.07
CA GLY A 30 -31.85 2.15 -11.26
C GLY A 30 -30.39 2.39 -11.71
N ALA A 31 -29.63 3.25 -11.02
CA ALA A 31 -28.24 3.54 -11.36
C ALA A 31 -27.35 2.30 -11.23
N VAL A 32 -26.46 2.09 -12.19
CA VAL A 32 -25.45 1.02 -12.16
C VAL A 32 -24.13 1.61 -11.70
N GLU A 33 -23.53 0.97 -10.70
CA GLU A 33 -22.25 1.34 -10.13
C GLU A 33 -21.18 0.31 -10.52
N PHE A 34 -20.08 0.82 -11.07
CA PHE A 34 -18.91 0.04 -11.44
C PHE A 34 -17.65 0.90 -11.26
N PRO A 35 -16.64 0.48 -10.46
CA PRO A 35 -16.58 -0.74 -9.65
C PRO A 35 -17.69 -0.85 -8.58
N PRO A 36 -18.01 -2.08 -8.09
CA PRO A 36 -19.15 -2.27 -7.21
C PRO A 36 -18.91 -1.66 -5.82
N VAL A 37 -19.84 -0.81 -5.37
CA VAL A 37 -19.82 -0.13 -4.06
C VAL A 37 -20.92 -0.66 -3.12
N TYR A 38 -20.94 -0.22 -1.86
CA TYR A 38 -21.95 -0.65 -0.85
C TYR A 38 -23.22 0.19 -0.84
N ALA A 39 -23.14 1.45 -1.25
CA ALA A 39 -24.27 2.35 -1.37
C ALA A 39 -24.23 3.03 -2.74
N CYS A 40 -25.40 3.32 -3.31
CA CYS A 40 -25.51 4.04 -4.57
C CYS A 40 -25.00 5.48 -4.41
N ASN A 41 -24.16 5.94 -5.33
CA ASN A 41 -23.61 7.29 -5.31
C ASN A 41 -24.67 8.34 -5.70
N THR A 42 -25.75 7.95 -6.38
CA THR A 42 -26.83 8.86 -6.79
C THR A 42 -27.85 9.13 -5.68
N CYS A 43 -28.37 8.08 -5.02
CA CYS A 43 -29.46 8.22 -4.04
C CYS A 43 -29.08 7.82 -2.60
N GLY A 44 -27.89 7.25 -2.38
CA GLY A 44 -27.45 6.79 -1.05
C GLY A 44 -28.08 5.48 -0.58
N CYS A 45 -28.92 4.83 -1.40
CA CYS A 45 -29.54 3.56 -1.05
C CYS A 45 -28.50 2.43 -0.94
N MET A 46 -28.66 1.57 0.06
CA MET A 46 -27.81 0.39 0.26
C MET A 46 -28.40 -0.89 -0.36
N ASP A 47 -29.65 -0.85 -0.84
CA ASP A 47 -30.29 -1.98 -1.51
C ASP A 47 -29.91 -2.00 -3.01
N MET A 48 -28.83 -2.72 -3.29
CA MET A 48 -28.30 -2.90 -4.63
C MET A 48 -28.22 -4.37 -5.02
N GLU A 49 -28.60 -4.68 -6.25
CA GLU A 49 -28.56 -6.00 -6.87
C GLU A 49 -27.34 -6.18 -7.77
N TRP A 50 -26.89 -7.42 -7.94
CA TRP A 50 -25.79 -7.74 -8.84
C TRP A 50 -26.28 -7.81 -10.29
N VAL A 51 -25.55 -7.16 -11.19
CA VAL A 51 -25.83 -7.15 -12.62
C VAL A 51 -24.56 -7.43 -13.41
N GLU A 52 -24.66 -8.24 -14.46
CA GLU A 52 -23.57 -8.42 -15.41
C GLU A 52 -23.57 -7.24 -16.39
N ILE A 53 -22.45 -6.52 -16.48
CA ILE A 53 -22.29 -5.42 -17.42
C ILE A 53 -21.76 -5.95 -18.76
N SER A 54 -22.21 -5.35 -19.85
CA SER A 54 -21.89 -5.75 -21.23
C SER A 54 -20.39 -5.64 -21.58
N GLY A 55 -19.65 -4.88 -20.77
CA GLY A 55 -18.24 -4.63 -20.97
C GLY A 55 -17.96 -3.69 -22.15
N LYS A 56 -18.95 -2.92 -22.60
CA LYS A 56 -18.79 -1.87 -23.61
C LYS A 56 -18.71 -0.51 -22.94
N ALA A 57 -17.76 0.31 -23.39
CA ALA A 57 -17.58 1.65 -22.88
C ALA A 57 -17.17 2.66 -23.94
N VAL A 58 -17.49 3.92 -23.64
CA VAL A 58 -17.08 5.10 -24.38
C VAL A 58 -16.04 5.83 -23.54
N MET A 59 -14.92 6.19 -24.16
CA MET A 59 -13.88 6.97 -23.50
C MET A 59 -14.30 8.44 -23.41
N LYS A 60 -14.25 9.02 -22.21
CA LYS A 60 -14.57 10.44 -21.96
C LYS A 60 -13.36 11.33 -21.84
N SER A 61 -12.26 10.82 -21.30
CA SER A 61 -11.01 11.57 -21.20
C SER A 61 -9.83 10.64 -21.33
N ILE A 62 -8.72 11.16 -21.84
CA ILE A 62 -7.47 10.43 -21.96
C ILE A 62 -6.30 11.31 -21.50
N VAL A 63 -5.44 10.72 -20.68
CA VAL A 63 -4.23 11.33 -20.15
C VAL A 63 -3.08 10.38 -20.46
N MET A 64 -2.14 10.85 -21.27
CA MET A 64 -0.92 10.10 -21.54
C MET A 64 0.06 10.25 -20.37
N PRO A 65 0.72 9.15 -19.93
CA PRO A 65 1.73 9.25 -18.89
C PRO A 65 2.87 10.17 -19.32
N ALA A 66 3.26 11.09 -18.43
CA ALA A 66 4.50 11.83 -18.59
C ALA A 66 5.69 10.85 -18.43
N ALA A 67 6.81 11.14 -19.11
CA ALA A 67 8.02 10.29 -19.09
C ALA A 67 8.59 10.05 -17.67
N LEU A 68 8.29 10.92 -16.72
CA LEU A 68 8.70 10.80 -15.31
C LEU A 68 7.78 9.89 -14.49
N SER A 69 6.54 9.67 -14.95
CA SER A 69 5.55 8.83 -14.28
C SER A 69 5.53 7.39 -14.79
N SER A 70 6.23 7.10 -15.90
CA SER A 70 6.37 5.74 -16.43
C SER A 70 7.44 4.99 -15.62
N LYS A 71 6.99 4.14 -14.69
CA LYS A 71 7.91 3.19 -14.07
C LYS A 71 8.50 2.24 -15.12
N PRO A 72 9.74 1.75 -14.95
CA PRO A 72 10.37 0.83 -15.89
C PRO A 72 9.53 -0.42 -16.19
N GLU A 73 8.72 -0.88 -15.23
CA GLU A 73 7.86 -2.06 -15.41
C GLU A 73 6.71 -1.84 -16.41
N TYR A 74 6.32 -0.59 -16.67
CA TYR A 74 5.28 -0.27 -17.65
C TYR A 74 5.80 -0.21 -19.08
N SER A 75 7.12 -0.10 -19.28
CA SER A 75 7.75 -0.13 -20.61
C SER A 75 7.47 -1.43 -21.35
N GLN A 76 7.27 -2.53 -20.62
CA GLN A 76 6.94 -3.85 -21.17
C GLN A 76 5.48 -3.97 -21.63
N MET A 77 4.59 -3.09 -21.17
CA MET A 77 3.15 -3.12 -21.51
C MET A 77 2.81 -2.35 -22.80
N GLY A 78 3.82 -1.82 -23.50
CA GLY A 78 3.66 -0.99 -24.69
C GLY A 78 3.10 0.40 -24.35
N PRO A 79 2.65 1.17 -25.36
CA PRO A 79 2.10 2.50 -25.13
C PRO A 79 0.77 2.38 -24.36
N ILE A 80 0.80 2.82 -23.10
CA ILE A 80 -0.34 2.89 -22.20
C ILE A 80 -0.80 4.34 -22.06
N ALA A 81 -2.11 4.53 -21.94
CA ALA A 81 -2.72 5.79 -21.54
C ALA A 81 -3.66 5.53 -20.36
N TYR A 82 -3.83 6.53 -19.50
CA TYR A 82 -4.90 6.53 -18.50
C TYR A 82 -6.11 7.21 -19.12
N GLY A 83 -7.30 6.70 -18.88
CA GLY A 83 -8.50 7.35 -19.39
C GLY A 83 -9.70 7.07 -18.53
N GLU A 84 -10.59 8.05 -18.50
CA GLU A 84 -11.92 7.88 -17.94
C GLU A 84 -12.82 7.25 -19.00
N VAL A 85 -13.52 6.20 -18.62
CA VAL A 85 -14.42 5.44 -19.47
C VAL A 85 -15.80 5.39 -18.84
N GLU A 86 -16.82 5.63 -19.66
CA GLU A 86 -18.22 5.50 -19.29
C GLU A 86 -18.79 4.22 -19.92
N ILE A 87 -19.32 3.33 -19.11
CA ILE A 87 -19.97 2.10 -19.59
C ILE A 87 -21.34 2.43 -20.20
N GLU A 88 -21.86 1.58 -21.09
CA GLU A 88 -23.21 1.76 -21.66
C GLU A 88 -24.29 1.83 -20.57
N GLU A 89 -24.05 1.17 -19.44
CA GLU A 89 -24.92 1.16 -18.27
C GLU A 89 -24.82 2.43 -17.38
N GLY A 90 -23.93 3.38 -17.73
CA GLY A 90 -23.90 4.75 -17.15
C GLY A 90 -22.83 5.03 -16.09
N ALA A 91 -22.12 4.01 -15.59
CA ALA A 91 -21.01 4.23 -14.64
C ALA A 91 -19.76 4.76 -15.34
N SER A 92 -19.13 5.79 -14.75
CA SER A 92 -17.83 6.29 -15.20
C SER A 92 -16.73 5.89 -14.23
N PHE A 93 -15.60 5.39 -14.75
CA PHE A 93 -14.44 5.05 -13.94
C PHE A 93 -13.12 5.19 -14.70
N ASN A 94 -12.01 5.20 -13.95
CA ASN A 94 -10.67 5.32 -14.52
C ASN A 94 -10.10 3.94 -14.90
N ALA A 95 -9.63 3.81 -16.14
CA ALA A 95 -9.06 2.59 -16.68
C ALA A 95 -7.71 2.84 -17.37
N VAL A 96 -6.89 1.78 -17.44
CA VAL A 96 -5.65 1.79 -18.25
C VAL A 96 -5.99 1.30 -19.64
N VAL A 97 -5.70 2.12 -20.65
CA VAL A 97 -5.97 1.81 -22.05
C VAL A 97 -4.67 1.50 -22.76
N LYS A 98 -4.58 0.27 -23.28
CA LYS A 98 -3.42 -0.24 -24.01
C LYS A 98 -3.53 0.07 -25.50
N GLY A 99 -2.40 0.37 -26.14
CA GLY A 99 -2.32 0.49 -27.61
C GLY A 99 -2.67 1.88 -28.17
N ILE A 100 -2.78 2.90 -27.32
CA ILE A 100 -3.00 4.29 -27.75
C ILE A 100 -1.66 5.03 -27.81
N ASN A 101 -1.42 5.73 -28.92
CA ASN A 101 -0.24 6.56 -29.14
C ASN A 101 -0.70 7.98 -29.52
N LYS A 102 0.17 9.00 -29.39
CA LYS A 102 -0.09 10.43 -29.69
C LYS A 102 -0.78 10.68 -31.05
N LYS A 103 -0.56 9.80 -32.04
CA LYS A 103 -1.17 9.91 -33.38
C LYS A 103 -2.61 9.36 -33.48
N LYS A 104 -3.03 8.47 -32.56
CA LYS A 104 -4.36 7.80 -32.59
C LYS A 104 -5.39 8.47 -31.68
N GLU A 105 -4.98 9.42 -30.85
CA GLU A 105 -5.81 10.13 -29.86
C GLU A 105 -7.12 10.69 -30.44
N LYS A 106 -7.09 11.20 -31.67
CA LYS A 106 -8.26 11.86 -32.30
C LYS A 106 -9.40 10.91 -32.70
N ASN A 107 -9.15 9.60 -32.80
CA ASN A 107 -10.15 8.61 -33.27
C ASN A 107 -10.52 7.56 -32.20
N CYS A 108 -10.00 7.68 -30.99
CA CYS A 108 -10.19 6.67 -29.95
C CYS A 108 -11.57 6.71 -29.27
N TRP A 109 -12.38 7.75 -29.49
CA TRP A 109 -13.60 8.05 -28.74
C TRP A 109 -14.78 7.06 -28.92
N ARG A 110 -14.64 5.97 -29.68
CA ARG A 110 -15.78 5.10 -30.04
C ARG A 110 -15.50 3.62 -29.78
N ASN A 111 -16.41 3.01 -29.03
CA ASN A 111 -16.59 1.57 -28.83
C ASN A 111 -15.36 0.82 -28.30
N PHE A 112 -14.98 1.08 -27.05
CA PHE A 112 -14.05 0.20 -26.35
C PHE A 112 -14.79 -1.01 -25.80
N ARG A 113 -14.13 -2.17 -25.89
CA ARG A 113 -14.53 -3.38 -25.19
C ARG A 113 -13.53 -3.62 -24.08
N PHE A 114 -14.02 -3.79 -22.86
CA PHE A 114 -13.15 -4.20 -21.76
C PHE A 114 -12.55 -5.56 -22.06
N ARG A 115 -11.25 -5.64 -21.81
CA ARG A 115 -10.55 -6.91 -21.73
C ARG A 115 -9.92 -6.96 -20.36
N TYR A 116 -10.41 -7.85 -19.52
CA TYR A 116 -9.68 -8.22 -18.32
C TYR A 116 -8.40 -8.89 -18.79
N THR A 117 -7.27 -8.24 -18.51
CA THR A 117 -5.98 -8.92 -18.59
C THR A 117 -5.62 -9.26 -17.17
N GLN A 118 -5.75 -10.54 -16.81
CA GLN A 118 -5.05 -11.08 -15.65
C GLN A 118 -3.58 -10.72 -15.86
N LYS A 119 -2.99 -9.97 -14.92
CA LYS A 119 -1.53 -9.99 -14.83
C LYS A 119 -1.22 -11.44 -14.47
N SER A 120 -0.80 -12.25 -15.46
CA SER A 120 -0.29 -13.61 -15.25
C SER A 120 0.53 -13.55 -13.98
N SER A 121 0.12 -14.37 -13.01
CA SER A 121 0.72 -14.56 -11.69
C SER A 121 1.81 -13.55 -11.40
N ARG A 122 1.57 -12.71 -10.40
CA ARG A 122 2.67 -12.38 -9.51
C ARG A 122 3.35 -13.72 -9.17
N GLU A 123 4.43 -14.07 -9.88
CA GLU A 123 5.66 -14.35 -9.18
C GLU A 123 5.68 -13.23 -8.15
N THR A 124 5.45 -13.58 -6.90
CA THR A 124 5.40 -12.64 -5.80
C THR A 124 6.80 -12.06 -5.65
N ASP A 125 7.24 -11.28 -6.62
CA ASP A 125 8.05 -10.11 -6.41
C ASP A 125 7.09 -9.12 -5.76
N THR A 126 6.73 -9.42 -4.51
CA THR A 126 6.55 -8.40 -3.50
C THR A 126 7.87 -7.62 -3.48
N LYS A 127 8.01 -6.69 -4.41
CA LYS A 127 8.75 -5.45 -4.18
C LYS A 127 7.69 -4.40 -3.92
N PRO A 128 7.29 -4.23 -2.66
CA PRO A 128 6.44 -3.12 -2.28
C PRO A 128 7.03 -1.80 -2.77
N LEU A 129 6.14 -0.84 -3.01
CA LEU A 129 6.47 0.50 -3.47
C LEU A 129 7.39 1.29 -2.52
N CYS A 130 7.85 0.69 -1.42
CA CYS A 130 9.03 1.12 -0.72
C CYS A 130 10.17 0.13 -1.00
N SER A 131 10.90 0.36 -2.10
CA SER A 131 12.09 -0.43 -2.45
C SER A 131 13.24 -0.25 -1.43
N ARG A 132 13.06 0.61 -0.42
CA ARG A 132 13.91 0.71 0.77
C ARG A 132 13.38 -0.04 2.01
N TRP A 133 12.07 -0.31 2.12
CA TRP A 133 11.47 -0.94 3.32
C TRP A 133 10.98 -2.38 3.17
N THR A 134 11.08 -2.96 1.98
CA THR A 134 10.41 -4.25 1.74
C THR A 134 11.23 -5.23 0.94
N ARG A 135 12.55 -5.03 0.97
CA ARG A 135 13.53 -5.97 0.44
C ARG A 135 14.38 -6.54 1.57
N ASN A 136 13.75 -7.08 2.63
CA ASN A 136 14.49 -7.98 3.53
C ASN A 136 13.66 -8.94 4.41
N LYS A 137 12.36 -9.14 4.18
CA LYS A 137 11.56 -10.04 5.05
C LYS A 137 11.73 -11.55 4.82
N ARG A 138 12.76 -12.01 4.10
CA ARG A 138 13.12 -13.44 4.06
C ARG A 138 14.64 -13.63 3.97
N LYS A 139 15.21 -14.08 5.10
CA LYS A 139 16.53 -14.71 5.29
C LYS A 139 17.75 -13.80 5.40
N ARG A 140 17.88 -13.11 6.54
CA ARG A 140 19.07 -13.23 7.40
C ARG A 140 18.59 -13.22 8.84
N ARG A 141 18.56 -14.39 9.47
CA ARG A 141 18.56 -14.47 10.93
C ARG A 141 19.93 -13.95 11.35
N PHE A 142 20.02 -12.65 11.64
CA PHE A 142 21.24 -12.02 12.14
C PHE A 142 21.40 -12.56 13.56
N ILE A 143 22.16 -13.64 13.73
CA ILE A 143 22.56 -14.09 15.05
C ILE A 143 23.65 -13.12 15.47
N MET A 144 23.25 -12.00 16.04
CA MET A 144 24.14 -11.06 16.69
C MET A 144 24.29 -11.49 18.15
N ASP A 145 25.52 -11.53 18.66
CA ASP A 145 25.71 -11.86 20.08
C ASP A 145 25.13 -10.74 20.95
N ARG A 146 24.53 -11.08 22.10
CA ARG A 146 23.88 -10.08 22.98
C ARG A 146 24.80 -8.91 23.32
N LYS A 147 26.10 -9.16 23.47
CA LYS A 147 27.10 -8.10 23.75
C LYS A 147 27.31 -7.17 22.56
N GLU A 148 27.24 -7.68 21.34
CA GLU A 148 27.31 -6.87 20.13
C GLU A 148 26.05 -6.01 19.96
N LEU A 149 24.89 -6.53 20.36
CA LEU A 149 23.62 -5.79 20.38
C LEU A 149 23.62 -4.66 21.40
N GLU A 150 24.08 -4.93 22.63
CA GLU A 150 24.24 -3.92 23.68
C GLU A 150 25.17 -2.79 23.23
N THR A 151 26.33 -3.13 22.65
CA THR A 151 27.30 -2.13 22.17
C THR A 151 26.69 -1.24 21.10
N LYS A 152 26.01 -1.83 20.10
CA LYS A 152 25.37 -1.06 19.02
C LYS A 152 24.23 -0.18 19.51
N ILE A 153 23.39 -0.68 20.42
CA ILE A 153 22.28 0.13 20.95
C ILE A 153 22.85 1.30 21.77
N ILE A 154 23.91 1.08 22.54
CA ILE A 154 24.60 2.16 23.26
C ILE A 154 25.15 3.22 22.29
N GLU A 155 25.74 2.81 21.17
CA GLU A 155 26.19 3.74 20.11
C GLU A 155 25.03 4.54 19.50
N LEU A 156 23.90 3.88 19.19
CA LEU A 156 22.72 4.54 18.65
C LEU A 156 22.08 5.53 19.65
N VAL A 157 22.06 5.17 20.93
CA VAL A 157 21.60 6.04 22.02
C VAL A 157 22.53 7.23 22.19
N ALA A 158 23.86 7.02 22.18
CA ALA A 158 24.87 8.07 22.25
C ALA A 158 24.69 9.09 21.12
N MET A 159 24.52 8.62 19.89
CA MET A 159 24.28 9.47 18.72
C MET A 159 22.96 10.25 18.82
N SER A 160 21.87 9.58 19.23
CA SER A 160 20.54 10.20 19.27
C SER A 160 20.40 11.22 20.39
N TYR A 161 21.07 11.01 21.53
CA TYR A 161 21.00 11.89 22.69
C TYR A 161 22.21 12.81 22.84
N ASN A 162 23.11 12.81 21.85
CA ASN A 162 24.33 13.62 21.82
C ASN A 162 25.15 13.47 23.11
N LYS A 163 25.36 12.21 23.53
CA LYS A 163 26.18 11.82 24.68
C LYS A 163 27.35 10.94 24.24
N ASP A 164 28.39 10.89 25.06
CA ASP A 164 29.51 9.98 24.83
C ASP A 164 29.13 8.53 25.17
N ALA A 165 29.43 7.60 24.26
CA ALA A 165 29.13 6.17 24.44
C ALA A 165 29.84 5.55 25.65
N SER A 166 30.92 6.18 26.15
CA SER A 166 31.67 5.72 27.32
C SER A 166 30.97 6.01 28.65
N GLU A 167 29.97 6.89 28.66
CA GLU A 167 29.21 7.25 29.86
C GLU A 167 27.90 6.45 30.01
N LEU A 168 27.60 5.60 29.02
CA LEU A 168 26.36 4.84 28.94
C LEU A 168 26.60 3.37 29.24
N SER A 169 25.67 2.78 29.97
CA SER A 169 25.64 1.34 30.24
C SER A 169 24.23 0.79 30.05
N VAL A 170 24.11 -0.54 30.11
CA VAL A 170 22.83 -1.25 30.01
C VAL A 170 21.83 -0.79 31.09
N ASP A 171 22.32 -0.31 32.22
CA ASP A 171 21.52 0.15 33.36
C ASP A 171 21.10 1.63 33.28
N THR A 172 21.62 2.38 32.30
CA THR A 172 21.33 3.82 32.16
C THR A 172 19.83 4.05 31.98
N LYS A 173 19.25 4.93 32.81
CA LYS A 173 17.82 5.25 32.77
C LYS A 173 17.50 6.32 31.73
N ILE A 174 16.70 5.96 30.73
CA ILE A 174 16.41 6.82 29.57
C ILE A 174 15.68 8.11 29.99
N LYS A 175 14.72 8.02 30.91
CA LYS A 175 13.92 9.19 31.33
C LYS A 175 14.67 10.13 32.27
N GLU A 176 15.45 9.56 33.19
CA GLU A 176 16.12 10.31 34.25
C GLU A 176 17.48 10.87 33.80
N GLU A 177 18.23 10.11 33.02
CA GLU A 177 19.61 10.47 32.66
C GLU A 177 19.73 11.08 31.26
N LEU A 178 18.93 10.63 30.29
CA LEU A 178 18.99 11.12 28.91
C LEU A 178 18.01 12.27 28.64
N GLY A 179 17.07 12.50 29.56
CA GLY A 179 15.98 13.46 29.40
C GLY A 179 14.87 12.89 28.50
N GLY A 180 13.63 12.89 29.00
CA GLY A 180 12.45 12.35 28.32
C GLY A 180 11.97 13.14 27.08
N ALA A 181 12.89 13.66 26.26
CA ALA A 181 12.54 14.38 25.04
C ALA A 181 11.96 13.42 24.00
N SER A 182 10.64 13.46 23.79
CA SER A 182 9.91 12.59 22.86
C SER A 182 10.47 12.61 21.43
N LEU A 183 11.07 13.72 20.99
CA LEU A 183 11.70 13.85 19.67
C LEU A 183 12.96 12.98 19.53
N LEU A 184 13.80 12.92 20.58
CA LEU A 184 15.03 12.11 20.56
C LEU A 184 14.70 10.61 20.57
N MET A 185 13.60 10.23 21.23
CA MET A 185 13.10 8.86 21.20
C MET A 185 12.61 8.44 19.79
N VAL A 186 11.92 9.33 19.07
CA VAL A 186 11.51 9.07 17.68
C VAL A 186 12.73 8.91 16.77
N GLY A 187 13.76 9.74 16.98
CA GLY A 187 15.05 9.61 16.29
C GLY A 187 15.72 8.27 16.58
N LEU A 188 15.85 7.93 17.86
CA LEU A 188 16.45 6.67 18.30
C LEU A 188 15.76 5.44 17.71
N VAL A 189 14.42 5.39 17.77
CA VAL A 189 13.66 4.29 17.17
C VAL A 189 13.92 4.21 15.67
N SER A 190 13.95 5.36 14.96
CA SER A 190 14.24 5.38 13.52
C SER A 190 15.63 4.84 13.19
N GLU A 191 16.65 5.19 13.97
CA GLU A 191 18.02 4.70 13.76
C GLU A 191 18.12 3.19 14.05
N ILE A 192 17.46 2.71 15.11
CA ILE A 192 17.37 1.28 15.43
C ILE A 192 16.69 0.51 14.29
N GLU A 193 15.58 1.01 13.74
CA GLU A 193 14.89 0.37 12.61
C GLU A 193 15.78 0.33 11.36
N ASN A 194 16.54 1.40 11.09
CA ASN A 194 17.42 1.48 9.92
C ASN A 194 18.64 0.54 10.03
N GLU A 195 19.26 0.47 11.20
CA GLU A 195 20.52 -0.28 11.40
C GLU A 195 20.31 -1.75 11.73
N LEU A 196 19.25 -2.07 12.49
CA LEU A 196 18.99 -3.44 12.97
C LEU A 196 17.87 -4.15 12.19
N ASP A 197 17.19 -3.47 11.26
CA ASP A 197 16.09 -4.02 10.44
C ASP A 197 14.95 -4.62 11.29
N VAL A 198 14.81 -4.12 12.53
CA VAL A 198 13.72 -4.44 13.48
C VAL A 198 12.63 -3.38 13.41
N LEU A 199 11.42 -3.71 13.87
CA LEU A 199 10.32 -2.73 13.98
C LEU A 199 9.81 -2.68 15.41
N ILE A 200 10.02 -1.54 16.06
CA ILE A 200 9.60 -1.34 17.45
C ILE A 200 8.61 -0.21 17.49
N GLN A 201 7.42 -0.49 18.05
CA GLN A 201 6.42 0.55 18.23
C GLN A 201 6.97 1.61 19.19
N LEU A 202 6.84 2.89 18.83
CA LEU A 202 7.29 4.02 19.64
C LEU A 202 6.80 3.96 21.10
N GLN A 203 5.58 3.46 21.31
CA GLN A 203 5.00 3.28 22.65
C GLN A 203 5.77 2.26 23.49
N VAL A 204 6.26 1.19 22.87
CA VAL A 204 7.04 0.14 23.52
C VAL A 204 8.43 0.68 23.87
N ALA A 205 9.09 1.37 22.94
CA ALA A 205 10.37 2.01 23.18
C ALA A 205 10.29 3.09 24.28
N ALA A 206 9.24 3.91 24.30
CA ALA A 206 9.03 4.94 25.31
C ALA A 206 8.63 4.40 26.70
N ALA A 207 8.14 3.16 26.75
CA ALA A 207 7.83 2.47 28.01
C ALA A 207 9.10 1.90 28.68
N CYS A 208 10.18 1.67 27.93
CA CYS A 208 11.44 1.16 28.45
C CYS A 208 12.05 2.17 29.43
N ALA A 209 12.37 1.71 30.64
CA ALA A 209 13.00 2.51 31.69
C ALA A 209 14.51 2.61 31.48
N THR A 210 15.15 1.54 30.99
CA THR A 210 16.60 1.44 30.81
C THR A 210 16.97 1.05 29.38
N ILE A 211 18.24 1.24 29.02
CA ILE A 211 18.79 0.78 27.74
C ILE A 211 18.69 -0.75 27.63
N GLY A 212 18.87 -1.50 28.73
CA GLY A 212 18.73 -2.96 28.75
C GLY A 212 17.33 -3.44 28.38
N GLU A 213 16.28 -2.79 28.88
CA GLU A 213 14.91 -3.13 28.48
C GLU A 213 14.67 -2.87 26.98
N LEU A 214 15.30 -1.83 26.44
CA LEU A 214 15.24 -1.56 25.00
C LEU A 214 15.98 -2.64 24.20
N VAL A 215 17.13 -3.10 24.67
CA VAL A 215 17.90 -4.22 24.08
C VAL A 215 17.04 -5.49 24.05
N ASP A 216 16.39 -5.84 25.16
CA ASP A 216 15.53 -7.02 25.23
C ASP A 216 14.36 -6.92 24.23
N LYS A 217 13.77 -5.72 24.07
CA LYS A 217 12.70 -5.48 23.09
C LYS A 217 13.16 -5.48 21.64
N VAL A 218 14.40 -5.11 21.38
CA VAL A 218 15.03 -5.26 20.07
C VAL A 218 15.28 -6.75 19.78
N GLU A 219 15.82 -7.48 20.75
CA GLU A 219 16.09 -8.93 20.64
C GLU A 219 14.81 -9.73 20.38
N GLU A 220 13.68 -9.37 21.00
CA GLU A 220 12.37 -9.98 20.74
C GLU A 220 11.87 -9.79 19.28
N GLN A 221 12.36 -8.78 18.56
CA GLN A 221 11.92 -8.43 17.20
C GLN A 221 12.91 -8.85 16.09
N MET A 222 14.09 -9.38 16.45
CA MET A 222 15.12 -9.91 15.52
C MET A 222 14.80 -11.32 15.01
#